data_AF-A0A5N6QFZ1-F1
#
_entry.id   AF-A0A5N6QFZ1-F1
#
_cell.length_a   1.000
_cell.length_b   1.000
_cell.length_c   1.000
_cell.angle_alpha   90.00
_cell.angle_beta   90.00
_cell.angle_gamma   90.00
#
_symmetry.space_group_name_H-M   'P 1'
#
loop_
_entity.id
_entity.type
_entity.pdbx_description
1 polymer ?
#
loop_
_entity_poly.entity_id
_entity_poly.type
_entity_poly.pdbx_seq_one_letter_code
_entity_poly.pdbx_strand_id
1 'polypeptide(L)'
;MEELKKLEQVQRTLEFMESRGIATSSDRDSNRFLTDLIALLIQPCGEMGLEKKCSLVLEHMPKISAAFLEEESLWLSREGIKEVEDKHNGRCQNFVDNPLQLDCDNKEDAGLLQTNFEDMALVGLDAMQRANSTLEDFCRSYFMFHGMDVNRPQSLFKYLPVLSFTESCIYQLDSLNEKMLHLPTSGITASERGSKEGNQRLITKFTDAFKSNPFVQLEGLLECYDLLTERIREEFRCGEEYWALERKLCCALMSKEKISVEDVLRAIHLKSFDYRVLNLLLYQLRGEEVNNLHMEFLSVSEFLVEVSDDLMKPVLLNTELTQNV
;
A
#
# COMPACT_ATOMS: atom_id res chain seq x y z
N MET A 1 -13.22 4.28 11.96
CA MET A 1 -13.70 4.49 13.36
C MET A 1 -12.59 4.38 14.42
N GLU A 2 -11.59 3.51 14.26
CA GLU A 2 -10.51 3.34 15.24
C GLU A 2 -9.47 4.49 15.21
N GLU A 3 -9.13 4.98 14.01
CA GLU A 3 -8.29 6.18 13.86
C GLU A 3 -8.95 7.45 14.41
N LEU A 4 -10.28 7.58 14.28
CA LEU A 4 -11.05 8.65 14.92
C LEU A 4 -10.99 8.56 16.46
N LYS A 5 -11.01 7.35 17.03
CA LYS A 5 -10.84 7.15 18.48
C LYS A 5 -9.42 7.47 18.94
N LYS A 6 -8.40 7.10 18.16
CA LYS A 6 -7.00 7.48 18.44
C LYS A 6 -6.83 8.99 18.38
N LEU A 7 -7.40 9.64 17.38
CA LEU A 7 -7.34 11.10 17.23
C LEU A 7 -8.09 11.82 18.37
N GLU A 8 -9.27 11.33 18.75
CA GLU A 8 -10.01 11.83 19.92
C GLU A 8 -9.21 11.65 21.22
N GLN A 9 -8.49 10.52 21.37
CA GLN A 9 -7.63 10.27 22.52
C GLN A 9 -6.41 11.20 22.56
N VAL A 10 -5.78 11.46 21.41
CA VAL A 10 -4.68 12.43 21.27
C VAL A 10 -5.18 13.85 21.60
N GLN A 11 -6.34 14.26 21.06
CA GLN A 11 -6.92 15.57 21.33
C GLN A 11 -7.25 15.77 22.81
N ARG A 12 -7.90 14.79 23.47
CA ARG A 12 -8.20 14.87 24.92
C ARG A 12 -6.93 14.94 25.77
N THR A 13 -5.88 14.25 25.36
CA THR A 13 -4.59 14.25 26.06
C THR A 13 -3.88 15.60 25.90
N LEU A 14 -3.96 16.21 24.71
CA LEU A 14 -3.44 17.54 24.43
C LEU A 14 -4.16 18.63 25.26
N GLU A 15 -5.51 18.63 25.26
CA GLU A 15 -6.32 19.56 26.08
C GLU A 15 -5.98 19.43 27.58
N PHE A 16 -5.74 18.20 28.05
CA PHE A 16 -5.31 17.95 29.42
C PHE A 16 -3.89 18.52 29.69
N MET A 17 -2.95 18.34 28.77
CA MET A 17 -1.58 18.88 28.90
C MET A 17 -1.55 20.41 28.91
N GLU A 18 -2.38 21.05 28.07
CA GLU A 18 -2.55 22.51 28.04
C GLU A 18 -3.11 23.03 29.36
N SER A 19 -4.12 22.34 29.93
CA SER A 19 -4.71 22.70 31.23
C SER A 19 -3.73 22.63 32.41
N ARG A 20 -2.63 21.88 32.26
CA ARG A 20 -1.57 21.67 33.26
C ARG A 20 -0.30 22.48 32.98
N GLY A 21 -0.27 23.26 31.89
CA GLY A 21 0.89 24.07 31.50
C GLY A 21 2.11 23.26 31.05
N ILE A 22 1.90 22.01 30.58
CA ILE A 22 2.96 21.12 30.08
C ILE A 22 3.21 21.39 28.58
N ALA A 23 2.14 21.68 27.83
CA ALA A 23 2.25 22.08 26.43
C ALA A 23 2.61 23.57 26.32
N THR A 24 3.62 23.90 25.50
CA THR A 24 3.95 25.30 25.17
C THR A 24 3.32 25.67 23.84
N SER A 25 2.73 26.86 23.76
CA SER A 25 1.86 27.28 22.65
C SER A 25 2.55 27.53 21.31
N SER A 26 3.85 27.22 21.16
CA SER A 26 4.66 27.69 20.03
C SER A 26 5.09 26.63 19.03
N ASP A 27 4.96 25.32 19.33
CA ASP A 27 5.32 24.26 18.38
C ASP A 27 4.34 23.09 18.41
N ARG A 28 3.59 22.92 17.31
CA ARG A 28 2.58 21.87 17.17
C ARG A 28 3.21 20.48 17.12
N ASP A 29 4.39 20.34 16.53
CA ASP A 29 5.05 19.04 16.36
C ASP A 29 5.60 18.54 17.69
N SER A 30 6.20 19.43 18.49
CA SER A 30 6.60 19.13 19.87
C SER A 30 5.42 18.69 20.75
N ASN A 31 4.29 19.40 20.68
CA ASN A 31 3.10 19.05 21.45
C ASN A 31 2.52 17.70 21.03
N ARG A 32 2.51 17.40 19.72
CA ARG A 32 2.09 16.11 19.19
C ARG A 32 3.00 14.97 19.68
N PHE A 33 4.32 15.14 19.60
CA PHE A 33 5.29 14.15 20.09
C PHE A 33 5.11 13.87 21.60
N LEU A 34 4.95 14.92 22.42
CA LEU A 34 4.73 14.75 23.87
C LEU A 34 3.40 14.04 24.16
N THR A 35 2.37 14.33 23.37
CA THR A 35 1.06 13.68 23.48
C THR A 35 1.16 12.18 23.18
N ASP A 36 1.86 11.82 22.09
CA ASP A 36 2.09 10.44 21.69
C ASP A 36 2.93 9.68 22.74
N LEU A 37 3.94 10.33 23.33
CA LEU A 37 4.75 9.76 24.42
C LEU A 37 3.91 9.51 25.68
N ILE A 38 3.04 10.44 26.06
CA ILE A 38 2.15 10.27 27.22
C ILE A 38 1.14 9.14 26.98
N ALA A 39 0.58 9.07 25.76
CA ALA A 39 -0.30 7.98 25.38
C ALA A 39 0.39 6.61 25.49
N LEU A 40 1.65 6.51 25.05
CA LEU A 40 2.47 5.29 25.17
C LEU A 40 2.68 4.88 26.64
N LEU A 41 2.92 5.83 27.55
CA LEU A 41 3.11 5.54 28.98
C LEU A 41 1.83 5.02 29.64
N ILE A 42 0.68 5.54 29.23
CA ILE A 42 -0.64 5.16 29.74
C ILE A 42 -1.07 3.79 29.21
N GLN A 43 -0.69 3.44 27.98
CA GLN A 43 -1.07 2.17 27.34
C GLN A 43 -0.55 0.97 28.15
N PRO A 44 -1.37 -0.07 28.42
CA PRO A 44 -0.93 -1.26 29.16
C PRO A 44 0.27 -1.92 28.50
N CYS A 45 1.30 -2.24 29.29
CA CYS A 45 2.53 -2.90 28.83
C CYS A 45 2.85 -4.03 29.81
N GLY A 46 2.35 -5.24 29.51
CA GLY A 46 2.38 -6.38 30.42
C GLY A 46 1.78 -6.06 31.79
N GLU A 47 2.40 -6.58 32.86
CA GLU A 47 1.99 -6.34 34.26
C GLU A 47 2.60 -5.06 34.86
N MET A 48 3.21 -4.18 34.04
CA MET A 48 3.88 -2.99 34.54
C MET A 48 2.88 -1.85 34.84
N GLY A 49 2.82 -1.44 36.11
CA GLY A 49 2.10 -0.25 36.55
C GLY A 49 2.78 1.06 36.12
N LEU A 50 1.99 2.15 36.10
CA LEU A 50 2.43 3.48 35.65
C LEU A 50 3.69 3.99 36.39
N GLU A 51 3.74 3.83 37.71
CA GLU A 51 4.88 4.28 38.54
C GLU A 51 6.20 3.59 38.14
N LYS A 52 6.14 2.29 37.83
CA LYS A 52 7.31 1.52 37.40
C LYS A 52 7.77 1.97 36.01
N LYS A 53 6.84 2.25 35.09
CA LYS A 53 7.16 2.80 33.76
C LYS A 53 7.85 4.16 33.87
N CYS A 54 7.30 5.07 34.67
CA CYS A 54 7.91 6.39 34.87
C CYS A 54 9.32 6.29 35.48
N SER A 55 9.51 5.40 36.47
CA SER A 55 10.81 5.17 37.09
C SER A 55 11.84 4.65 36.09
N LEU A 56 11.45 3.69 35.25
CA LEU A 56 12.32 3.14 34.19
C LEU A 56 12.70 4.19 33.15
N VAL A 57 11.74 4.99 32.70
CA VAL A 57 12.03 6.08 31.75
C VAL A 57 13.00 7.07 32.38
N LEU A 58 12.79 7.51 33.61
CA LEU A 58 13.72 8.44 34.28
C LEU A 58 15.13 7.85 34.47
N GLU A 59 15.23 6.56 34.77
CA GLU A 59 16.52 5.87 34.94
C GLU A 59 17.32 5.74 33.64
N HIS A 60 16.63 5.46 32.52
CA HIS A 60 17.27 5.13 31.25
C HIS A 60 17.28 6.29 30.25
N MET A 61 16.39 7.27 30.35
CA MET A 61 16.32 8.40 29.42
C MET A 61 17.66 9.16 29.27
N PRO A 62 18.44 9.41 30.34
CA PRO A 62 19.76 10.06 30.19
C PRO A 62 20.78 9.23 29.39
N LYS A 63 20.57 7.91 29.27
CA LYS A 63 21.41 7.00 28.49
C LYS A 63 20.95 6.91 27.04
N ILE A 64 19.70 7.29 26.75
CA ILE A 64 19.13 7.35 25.40
C ILE A 64 19.58 8.65 24.76
N SER A 65 20.72 8.60 24.08
CA SER A 65 21.25 9.71 23.29
C SER A 65 20.74 9.66 21.85
N ALA A 66 20.79 10.79 21.13
CA ALA A 66 20.47 10.82 19.71
C ALA A 66 21.35 9.83 18.90
N ALA A 67 22.64 9.73 19.23
CA ALA A 67 23.56 8.78 18.61
C ALA A 67 23.16 7.31 18.86
N PHE A 68 22.66 7.00 20.06
CA PHE A 68 22.15 5.67 20.39
C PHE A 68 20.88 5.33 19.56
N LEU A 69 19.96 6.29 19.41
CA LEU A 69 18.75 6.10 18.60
C LEU A 69 19.06 6.03 17.10
N GLU A 70 20.04 6.78 16.61
CA GLU A 70 20.52 6.69 15.23
C GLU A 70 21.17 5.32 14.95
N GLU A 71 21.99 4.81 15.89
CA GLU A 71 22.59 3.48 15.80
C GLU A 71 21.51 2.38 15.80
N GLU A 72 20.54 2.43 16.71
CA GLU A 72 19.38 1.53 16.72
C GLU A 72 18.54 1.64 15.44
N SER A 73 18.34 2.84 14.89
CA SER A 73 17.61 3.02 13.62
C SER A 73 18.32 2.34 12.44
N LEU A 74 19.66 2.31 12.47
CA LEU A 74 20.48 1.59 11.51
C LEU A 74 20.41 0.08 11.72
N TRP A 75 20.32 -0.41 12.97
CA TRP A 75 20.10 -1.82 13.29
C TRP A 75 18.71 -2.30 12.87
N LEU A 76 17.64 -1.56 13.20
CA LEU A 76 16.27 -1.85 12.73
C LEU A 76 16.17 -1.84 11.19
N SER A 77 16.95 -0.99 10.53
CA SER A 77 17.06 -0.98 9.06
C SER A 77 17.95 -2.10 8.50
N ARG A 78 18.81 -2.72 9.32
CA ARG A 78 19.82 -3.74 8.94
C ARG A 78 19.42 -5.16 9.35
N GLU A 79 18.55 -5.34 10.33
CA GLU A 79 17.92 -6.63 10.67
C GLU A 79 17.12 -7.17 9.47
N GLY A 80 16.66 -6.29 8.57
CA GLY A 80 16.13 -6.68 7.25
C GLY A 80 17.16 -7.26 6.27
N ILE A 81 18.46 -7.34 6.62
CA ILE A 81 19.56 -7.75 5.73
C ILE A 81 20.47 -8.85 6.36
N LYS A 82 20.26 -9.28 7.61
CA LYS A 82 21.20 -10.17 8.33
C LYS A 82 20.64 -11.49 8.87
N GLU A 83 19.80 -12.19 8.11
CA GLU A 83 19.62 -13.65 8.29
C GLU A 83 20.38 -14.49 7.25
N VAL A 84 21.22 -13.88 6.42
CA VAL A 84 22.16 -14.60 5.56
C VAL A 84 23.56 -14.12 5.87
N GLU A 85 24.11 -14.61 6.98
CA GLU A 85 25.53 -14.90 7.15
C GLU A 85 25.78 -15.27 8.61
N ASP A 86 25.55 -16.53 8.95
CA ASP A 86 26.51 -17.18 9.83
C ASP A 86 26.57 -18.70 9.56
N LYS A 87 27.81 -19.17 9.42
CA LYS A 87 28.29 -20.56 9.41
C LYS A 87 28.24 -21.33 8.10
N HIS A 88 29.20 -21.00 7.22
CA HIS A 88 29.84 -22.00 6.38
C HIS A 88 31.03 -22.64 7.13
N ASN A 89 30.81 -23.77 7.81
CA ASN A 89 31.76 -24.89 7.82
C ASN A 89 31.13 -26.13 8.49
N GLY A 90 30.83 -27.18 7.73
CA GLY A 90 30.34 -28.43 8.29
C GLY A 90 29.62 -29.35 7.31
N ARG A 91 30.40 -30.00 6.44
CA ARG A 91 30.04 -31.12 5.56
C ARG A 91 29.18 -32.20 6.23
N CYS A 92 28.14 -32.67 5.53
CA CYS A 92 27.73 -34.09 5.29
C CYS A 92 26.26 -34.15 4.87
N GLN A 93 25.99 -34.39 3.58
CA GLN A 93 25.54 -35.68 3.02
C GLN A 93 24.05 -35.99 3.23
N ASN A 94 23.30 -35.70 2.17
CA ASN A 94 22.25 -36.48 1.50
C ASN A 94 21.30 -37.40 2.31
N PHE A 95 20.02 -37.27 1.92
CA PHE A 95 19.10 -38.31 1.42
C PHE A 95 17.72 -38.38 2.10
N VAL A 96 16.73 -38.09 1.24
CA VAL A 96 15.32 -38.57 1.12
C VAL A 96 14.36 -38.32 2.30
N ASP A 97 13.11 -37.91 2.12
CA ASP A 97 12.16 -38.22 1.04
C ASP A 97 11.27 -37.03 0.64
N ASN A 98 11.04 -36.93 -0.67
CA ASN A 98 9.87 -36.27 -1.26
C ASN A 98 8.85 -37.39 -1.58
N PRO A 99 7.54 -37.13 -1.55
CA PRO A 99 6.83 -37.08 -2.84
C PRO A 99 5.79 -35.94 -2.84
N LEU A 100 5.60 -35.18 -3.93
CA LEU A 100 5.04 -35.67 -5.19
C LEU A 100 5.56 -34.84 -6.37
N GLN A 101 6.37 -35.48 -7.20
CA GLN A 101 6.53 -35.17 -8.61
C GLN A 101 5.23 -35.52 -9.35
N LEU A 102 4.75 -34.62 -10.20
CA LEU A 102 4.04 -35.02 -11.41
C LEU A 102 4.96 -34.70 -12.59
N ASP A 103 5.44 -35.77 -13.22
CA ASP A 103 6.23 -35.76 -14.44
C ASP A 103 5.52 -35.05 -15.58
N CYS A 104 6.27 -34.23 -16.32
CA CYS A 104 6.04 -34.00 -17.74
C CYS A 104 7.41 -33.86 -18.44
N ASP A 105 8.07 -34.99 -18.67
CA ASP A 105 9.12 -35.11 -19.66
C ASP A 105 8.57 -35.95 -20.82
N ASN A 106 8.10 -35.26 -21.86
CA ASN A 106 8.06 -35.82 -23.21
C ASN A 106 8.63 -34.77 -24.16
N LYS A 107 9.76 -35.15 -24.75
CA LYS A 107 10.48 -34.39 -25.76
C LYS A 107 9.65 -34.26 -27.04
N GLU A 108 9.96 -33.15 -27.72
CA GLU A 108 9.72 -32.81 -29.11
C GLU A 108 8.41 -32.08 -29.42
N ASP A 109 8.62 -30.81 -29.82
CA ASP A 109 7.73 -29.90 -30.55
C ASP A 109 6.80 -29.01 -29.72
N ALA A 110 7.38 -27.99 -29.07
CA ALA A 110 6.70 -26.72 -28.77
C ALA A 110 7.73 -25.62 -28.49
N GLY A 111 8.33 -25.08 -29.55
CA GLY A 111 9.02 -23.80 -29.46
C GLY A 111 7.99 -22.68 -29.30
N LEU A 112 7.52 -22.41 -28.08
CA LEU A 112 6.87 -21.15 -27.72
C LEU A 112 6.75 -21.03 -26.19
N LEU A 113 7.23 -19.90 -25.64
CA LEU A 113 6.91 -19.35 -24.31
C LEU A 113 7.61 -19.93 -23.06
N GLN A 114 8.92 -20.10 -23.12
CA GLN A 114 9.75 -19.96 -21.91
C GLN A 114 10.11 -18.47 -21.74
N THR A 115 9.10 -17.63 -21.49
CA THR A 115 9.31 -16.22 -21.16
C THR A 115 9.77 -16.12 -19.71
N ASN A 116 10.93 -15.49 -19.53
CA ASN A 116 11.60 -15.20 -18.27
C ASN A 116 10.69 -14.41 -17.28
N PHE A 117 9.76 -15.07 -16.60
CA PHE A 117 8.95 -14.46 -15.54
C PHE A 117 9.65 -14.44 -14.18
N GLU A 118 10.71 -15.23 -13.99
CA GLU A 118 11.46 -15.29 -12.71
C GLU A 118 12.19 -13.98 -12.37
N ASP A 119 12.45 -13.10 -13.35
CA ASP A 119 13.31 -11.91 -13.19
C ASP A 119 12.57 -10.55 -13.28
N MET A 120 11.22 -10.52 -13.35
CA MET A 120 10.51 -9.31 -13.82
C MET A 120 9.41 -8.72 -12.91
N ALA A 121 8.97 -9.38 -11.85
CA ALA A 121 7.98 -8.81 -10.93
C ALA A 121 8.63 -8.14 -9.72
N LEU A 122 9.50 -7.15 -9.96
CA LEU A 122 10.16 -6.41 -8.89
C LEU A 122 9.24 -5.29 -8.38
N VAL A 123 8.48 -5.58 -7.33
CA VAL A 123 7.68 -4.57 -6.64
C VAL A 123 8.59 -3.66 -5.83
N GLY A 124 8.47 -2.36 -6.01
CA GLY A 124 9.25 -1.37 -5.26
C GLY A 124 8.84 -1.34 -3.78
N LEU A 125 9.82 -1.22 -2.86
CA LEU A 125 9.54 -1.11 -1.42
C LEU A 125 8.61 0.06 -1.08
N ASP A 126 8.75 1.21 -1.75
CA ASP A 126 7.86 2.37 -1.57
C ASP A 126 6.41 2.03 -1.95
N ALA A 127 6.21 1.29 -3.05
CA ALA A 127 4.87 0.84 -3.44
C ALA A 127 4.26 -0.10 -2.40
N MET A 128 5.05 -1.03 -1.86
CA MET A 128 4.60 -1.91 -0.77
C MET A 128 4.25 -1.14 0.50
N GLN A 129 5.08 -0.18 0.90
CA GLN A 129 4.83 0.60 2.12
C GLN A 129 3.58 1.46 2.01
N ARG A 130 3.31 2.02 0.83
CA ARG A 130 2.14 2.85 0.58
C ARG A 130 0.85 2.03 0.49
N ALA A 131 0.93 0.86 -0.16
CA ALA A 131 -0.14 -0.14 -0.21
C ALA A 131 -0.64 -0.56 1.18
N ASN A 132 0.16 -0.45 2.24
CA ASN A 132 -0.25 -0.83 3.60
C ASN A 132 -1.50 -0.09 4.09
N SER A 133 -1.65 1.18 3.73
CA SER A 133 -2.84 1.96 4.13
C SER A 133 -4.11 1.40 3.47
N THR A 134 -4.08 1.17 2.16
CA THR A 134 -5.15 0.50 1.42
C THR A 134 -5.45 -0.88 2.01
N LEU A 135 -4.43 -1.67 2.34
CA LEU A 135 -4.61 -3.01 2.90
C LEU A 135 -5.21 -2.99 4.30
N GLU A 136 -4.81 -2.05 5.16
CA GLU A 136 -5.40 -1.88 6.49
C GLU A 136 -6.89 -1.54 6.38
N ASP A 137 -7.22 -0.56 5.54
CA ASP A 137 -8.60 -0.15 5.29
C ASP A 137 -9.41 -1.28 4.64
N PHE A 138 -8.80 -2.01 3.71
CA PHE A 138 -9.41 -3.17 3.07
C PHE A 138 -9.77 -4.26 4.08
N CYS A 139 -8.80 -4.63 4.93
CA CYS A 139 -9.00 -5.65 5.95
C CYS A 139 -10.08 -5.22 6.95
N ARG A 140 -10.05 -3.96 7.41
CA ARG A 140 -11.03 -3.45 8.38
C ARG A 140 -12.45 -3.36 7.82
N SER A 141 -12.58 -3.01 6.54
CA SER A 141 -13.88 -2.67 5.94
C SER A 141 -14.52 -3.85 5.23
N TYR A 142 -13.73 -4.74 4.61
CA TYR A 142 -14.28 -5.75 3.71
C TYR A 142 -14.23 -7.18 4.25
N PHE A 143 -13.36 -7.51 5.21
CA PHE A 143 -13.27 -8.87 5.75
C PHE A 143 -14.61 -9.37 6.32
N MET A 144 -15.42 -8.46 6.89
CA MET A 144 -16.74 -8.81 7.38
C MET A 144 -17.68 -9.37 6.30
N PHE A 145 -17.57 -8.91 5.06
CA PHE A 145 -18.36 -9.44 3.94
C PHE A 145 -17.87 -10.81 3.46
N HIS A 146 -16.63 -11.17 3.79
CA HIS A 146 -16.04 -12.48 3.57
C HIS A 146 -16.22 -13.41 4.78
N GLY A 147 -16.97 -13.01 5.82
CA GLY A 147 -17.10 -13.79 7.05
C GLY A 147 -15.76 -13.99 7.79
N MET A 148 -14.80 -13.11 7.53
CA MET A 148 -13.48 -13.11 8.15
C MET A 148 -13.46 -12.17 9.35
N ASP A 149 -12.63 -12.50 10.32
CA ASP A 149 -12.42 -11.69 11.52
C ASP A 149 -10.97 -11.18 11.54
N VAL A 150 -10.83 -9.85 11.55
CA VAL A 150 -9.53 -9.16 11.59
C VAL A 150 -8.74 -9.49 12.86
N ASN A 151 -9.43 -9.88 13.94
CA ASN A 151 -8.80 -10.27 15.20
C ASN A 151 -8.24 -11.70 15.17
N ARG A 152 -8.37 -12.42 14.05
CA ARG A 152 -7.86 -13.78 13.86
C ARG A 152 -6.62 -13.74 12.95
N PRO A 153 -5.41 -13.67 13.52
CA PRO A 153 -4.19 -13.47 12.74
C PRO A 153 -3.95 -14.58 11.71
N GLN A 154 -4.39 -15.82 11.98
CA GLN A 154 -4.21 -16.94 11.04
C GLN A 154 -4.97 -16.71 9.72
N SER A 155 -6.17 -16.14 9.78
CA SER A 155 -6.97 -15.82 8.60
C SER A 155 -6.38 -14.65 7.82
N LEU A 156 -5.83 -13.66 8.53
CA LEU A 156 -5.15 -12.52 7.94
C LEU A 156 -3.87 -12.94 7.21
N PHE A 157 -2.93 -13.58 7.92
CA PHE A 157 -1.63 -13.96 7.36
C PHE A 157 -1.69 -15.01 6.26
N LYS A 158 -2.79 -15.76 6.14
CA LYS A 158 -2.99 -16.72 5.04
C LYS A 158 -3.14 -16.03 3.69
N TYR A 159 -3.87 -14.91 3.64
CA TYR A 159 -4.25 -14.26 2.37
C TYR A 159 -3.50 -12.95 2.13
N LEU A 160 -3.02 -12.31 3.21
CA LEU A 160 -2.32 -11.04 3.16
C LEU A 160 -1.12 -11.02 2.18
N PRO A 161 -0.29 -12.07 2.02
CA PRO A 161 0.83 -12.02 1.07
C PRO A 161 0.39 -11.75 -0.38
N VAL A 162 -0.68 -12.42 -0.84
CA VAL A 162 -1.20 -12.26 -2.22
C VAL A 162 -1.90 -10.93 -2.39
N LEU A 163 -2.71 -10.53 -1.40
CA LEU A 163 -3.41 -9.24 -1.40
C LEU A 163 -2.40 -8.09 -1.39
N SER A 164 -1.39 -8.17 -0.52
CA SER A 164 -0.33 -7.18 -0.40
C SER A 164 0.50 -7.07 -1.67
N PHE A 165 0.92 -8.19 -2.24
CA PHE A 165 1.64 -8.19 -3.51
C PHE A 165 0.80 -7.54 -4.64
N THR A 166 -0.47 -7.91 -4.75
CA THR A 166 -1.37 -7.38 -5.79
C THR A 166 -1.55 -5.88 -5.65
N GLU A 167 -1.93 -5.42 -4.45
CA GLU A 167 -2.13 -3.99 -4.18
C GLU A 167 -0.84 -3.20 -4.43
N SER A 168 0.31 -3.73 -4.01
CA SER A 168 1.59 -3.08 -4.25
C SER A 168 1.94 -2.97 -5.74
N CYS A 169 1.59 -3.99 -6.54
CA CYS A 169 1.71 -3.93 -7.99
C CYS A 169 0.82 -2.82 -8.58
N ILE A 170 -0.45 -2.76 -8.17
CA ILE A 170 -1.40 -1.74 -8.64
C ILE A 170 -0.89 -0.34 -8.26
N TYR A 171 -0.46 -0.14 -7.01
CA TYR A 171 0.09 1.12 -6.53
C TYR A 171 1.33 1.57 -7.33
N GLN A 172 2.20 0.62 -7.68
CA GLN A 172 3.37 0.91 -8.52
C GLN A 172 2.96 1.35 -9.93
N LEU A 173 1.91 0.75 -10.48
CA LEU A 173 1.33 1.13 -11.77
C LEU A 173 0.66 2.52 -11.69
N ASP A 174 -0.07 2.83 -10.62
CA ASP A 174 -0.61 4.18 -10.36
C ASP A 174 0.50 5.23 -10.33
N SER A 175 1.58 4.94 -9.58
CA SER A 175 2.74 5.82 -9.50
C SER A 175 3.43 6.04 -10.85
N LEU A 176 3.40 5.04 -11.74
CA LEU A 176 3.90 5.19 -13.12
C LEU A 176 2.95 6.04 -13.96
N ASN A 177 1.63 5.87 -13.79
CA ASN A 177 0.63 6.68 -14.46
C ASN A 177 0.79 8.19 -14.13
N GLU A 178 0.93 8.52 -12.84
CA GLU A 178 1.14 9.90 -12.39
C GLU A 178 2.42 10.50 -12.98
N LYS A 179 3.53 9.73 -12.98
CA LYS A 179 4.81 10.19 -13.55
C LYS A 179 4.69 10.50 -15.05
N MET A 180 3.85 9.77 -15.79
CA MET A 180 3.63 10.06 -17.21
C MET A 180 2.99 11.43 -17.45
N LEU A 181 2.20 11.96 -16.51
CA LEU A 181 1.62 13.31 -16.61
C LEU A 181 2.67 14.41 -16.52
N HIS A 182 3.80 14.13 -15.88
CA HIS A 182 4.90 15.08 -15.72
C HIS A 182 5.98 14.98 -16.81
N LEU A 183 5.90 14.00 -17.73
CA LEU A 183 6.82 13.93 -18.86
C LEU A 183 6.47 15.02 -19.89
N PRO A 184 7.42 15.90 -20.27
CA PRO A 184 7.15 16.91 -21.28
C PRO A 184 6.80 16.26 -22.62
N THR A 185 5.62 16.60 -23.16
CA THR A 185 5.15 16.15 -24.49
C THR A 185 5.97 16.75 -25.65
N SER A 186 6.98 17.58 -25.37
CA SER A 186 7.85 18.16 -26.39
C SER A 186 9.12 17.33 -26.52
N GLY A 187 9.30 16.69 -27.67
CA GLY A 187 10.56 16.08 -28.06
C GLY A 187 11.65 17.15 -28.21
N ILE A 188 12.32 17.50 -27.12
CA ILE A 188 13.54 18.30 -27.12
C ILE A 188 14.51 17.70 -26.09
N THR A 189 15.53 17.07 -26.65
CA THR A 189 16.81 16.59 -26.08
C THR A 189 17.00 16.77 -24.56
N ALA A 190 16.98 15.64 -23.85
CA ALA A 190 17.44 15.54 -22.47
C ALA A 190 18.92 15.96 -22.39
N SER A 191 19.17 17.05 -21.67
CA SER A 191 20.52 17.45 -21.25
C SER A 191 21.03 16.45 -20.21
N GLU A 192 22.19 15.89 -20.52
CA GLU A 192 22.95 14.95 -19.72
C GLU A 192 23.18 15.46 -18.29
N ARG A 193 22.61 14.75 -17.30
CA ARG A 193 23.15 14.77 -15.94
C ARG A 193 23.00 13.41 -15.27
N GLY A 194 23.97 12.53 -15.58
CA GLY A 194 24.61 11.63 -14.61
C GLY A 194 23.73 10.69 -13.79
N SER A 195 22.71 10.05 -14.36
CA SER A 195 22.07 8.89 -13.73
C SER A 195 22.54 7.61 -14.40
N LYS A 196 22.89 6.61 -13.59
CA LYS A 196 23.48 5.32 -14.00
C LYS A 196 22.66 4.69 -15.14
N GLU A 197 23.26 4.48 -16.31
CA GLU A 197 22.62 4.00 -17.55
C GLU A 197 21.74 2.75 -17.37
N GLY A 198 22.04 1.90 -16.39
CA GLY A 198 21.25 0.71 -16.05
C GLY A 198 19.84 1.01 -15.52
N ASN A 199 19.71 2.00 -14.62
CA ASN A 199 18.41 2.38 -14.06
C ASN A 199 17.53 3.05 -15.10
N GLN A 200 18.12 3.86 -15.98
CA GLN A 200 17.39 4.56 -17.03
C GLN A 200 16.82 3.57 -18.07
N ARG A 201 17.61 2.54 -18.44
CA ARG A 201 17.15 1.47 -19.35
C ARG A 201 16.02 0.63 -18.76
N LEU A 202 16.05 0.35 -17.46
CA LEU A 202 14.97 -0.35 -16.75
C LEU A 202 13.71 0.53 -16.69
N ILE A 203 13.84 1.80 -16.33
CA ILE A 203 12.72 2.76 -16.30
C ILE A 203 12.08 2.89 -17.69
N THR A 204 12.87 2.99 -18.77
CA THR A 204 12.34 3.03 -20.14
C THR A 204 11.59 1.75 -20.50
N LYS A 205 12.16 0.57 -20.19
CA LYS A 205 11.47 -0.71 -20.41
C LYS A 205 10.15 -0.83 -19.65
N PHE A 206 10.12 -0.41 -18.38
CA PHE A 206 8.90 -0.40 -17.57
C PHE A 206 7.86 0.59 -18.12
N THR A 207 8.30 1.75 -18.59
CA THR A 207 7.41 2.75 -19.21
C THR A 207 6.81 2.26 -20.52
N ASP A 208 7.59 1.55 -21.33
CA ASP A 208 7.11 0.98 -22.62
C ASP A 208 6.19 -0.23 -22.40
N ALA A 209 6.47 -1.05 -21.37
CA ALA A 209 5.59 -2.14 -20.97
C ALA A 209 4.25 -1.61 -20.43
N PHE A 210 4.28 -0.61 -19.55
CA PHE A 210 3.08 0.05 -19.01
C PHE A 210 2.18 0.62 -20.11
N LYS A 211 2.77 1.25 -21.13
CA LYS A 211 2.00 1.85 -22.25
C LYS A 211 1.27 0.84 -23.12
N SER A 212 1.76 -0.40 -23.21
CA SER A 212 1.21 -1.41 -24.11
C SER A 212 0.23 -2.35 -23.41
N ASN A 213 0.59 -2.84 -22.22
CA ASN A 213 -0.29 -3.62 -21.36
C ASN A 213 0.25 -3.55 -19.91
N PRO A 214 -0.32 -2.71 -19.04
CA PRO A 214 0.21 -2.49 -17.69
C PRO A 214 0.04 -3.70 -16.78
N PHE A 215 -0.99 -4.51 -17.00
CA PHE A 215 -1.32 -5.65 -16.12
C PHE A 215 -0.72 -6.98 -16.58
N VAL A 216 -0.10 -7.08 -17.76
CA VAL A 216 0.40 -8.34 -18.33
C VAL A 216 1.23 -9.20 -17.37
N GLN A 217 2.05 -8.56 -16.53
CA GLN A 217 2.88 -9.27 -15.56
C GLN A 217 2.05 -9.81 -14.39
N LEU A 218 1.12 -9.00 -13.87
CA LEU A 218 0.23 -9.40 -12.80
C LEU A 218 -0.77 -10.46 -13.27
N GLU A 219 -1.30 -10.33 -14.49
CA GLU A 219 -2.15 -11.35 -15.13
C GLU A 219 -1.41 -12.68 -15.24
N GLY A 220 -0.20 -12.69 -15.82
CA GLY A 220 0.59 -13.91 -15.96
C GLY A 220 0.87 -14.59 -14.61
N LEU A 221 1.18 -13.82 -13.57
CA LEU A 221 1.38 -14.36 -12.22
C LEU A 221 0.10 -14.93 -11.63
N LEU A 222 -1.01 -14.18 -11.65
CA LEU A 222 -2.29 -14.65 -11.12
C LEU A 222 -2.78 -15.90 -11.87
N GLU A 223 -2.50 -16.01 -13.17
CA GLU A 223 -2.81 -17.18 -13.98
C GLU A 223 -1.98 -18.40 -13.55
N CYS A 224 -0.67 -18.23 -13.28
CA CYS A 224 0.18 -19.30 -12.78
C CYS A 224 -0.25 -19.87 -11.41
N TYR A 225 -0.98 -19.09 -10.61
CA TYR A 225 -1.50 -19.52 -9.30
C TYR A 225 -2.99 -19.91 -9.34
N ASP A 226 -3.60 -20.04 -10.53
CA ASP A 226 -5.02 -20.31 -10.72
C ASP A 226 -5.96 -19.29 -10.03
N LEU A 227 -5.48 -18.05 -9.86
CA LEU A 227 -6.23 -16.95 -9.23
C LEU A 227 -6.88 -16.00 -10.23
N LEU A 228 -6.41 -16.01 -11.49
CA LEU A 228 -6.93 -15.12 -12.52
C LEU A 228 -8.30 -15.59 -13.02
N THR A 229 -9.28 -14.70 -12.97
CA THR A 229 -10.63 -14.94 -13.50
C THR A 229 -10.99 -13.89 -14.56
N GLU A 230 -11.97 -14.19 -15.43
CA GLU A 230 -12.49 -13.21 -16.39
C GLU A 230 -12.94 -11.93 -15.71
N ARG A 231 -13.51 -12.04 -14.52
CA ARG A 231 -13.99 -10.89 -13.76
C ARG A 231 -12.84 -10.03 -13.22
N ILE A 232 -11.71 -10.63 -12.83
CA ILE A 232 -10.51 -9.86 -12.47
C ILE A 232 -9.93 -9.17 -13.72
N ARG A 233 -9.91 -9.84 -14.88
CA ARG A 233 -9.51 -9.22 -16.16
C ARG A 233 -10.42 -8.03 -16.53
N GLU A 234 -11.72 -8.13 -16.26
CA GLU A 234 -12.65 -7.00 -16.42
C GLU A 234 -12.29 -5.81 -15.53
N GLU A 235 -11.98 -6.04 -14.26
CA GLU A 235 -11.56 -4.97 -13.35
C GLU A 235 -10.21 -4.35 -13.75
N PHE A 236 -9.27 -5.13 -14.28
CA PHE A 236 -8.04 -4.58 -14.86
C PHE A 236 -8.31 -3.68 -16.07
N ARG A 237 -9.22 -4.07 -16.97
CA ARG A 237 -9.68 -3.19 -18.06
C ARG A 237 -10.32 -1.91 -17.53
N CYS A 238 -11.07 -1.99 -16.44
CA CYS A 238 -11.61 -0.81 -15.76
C CYS A 238 -10.50 0.10 -15.21
N GLY A 239 -9.43 -0.46 -14.62
CA GLY A 239 -8.26 0.29 -14.18
C GLY A 239 -7.52 0.99 -15.32
N GLU A 240 -7.36 0.32 -16.47
CA GLU A 240 -6.78 0.95 -17.67
C GLU A 240 -7.62 2.12 -18.18
N GLU A 241 -8.94 1.96 -18.21
CA GLU A 241 -9.88 3.03 -18.58
C GLU A 241 -9.80 4.19 -17.58
N TYR A 242 -9.74 3.89 -16.28
CA TYR A 242 -9.56 4.88 -15.22
C TYR A 242 -8.30 5.71 -15.45
N TRP A 243 -7.13 5.08 -15.62
CA TRP A 243 -5.88 5.79 -15.86
C TRP A 243 -5.92 6.64 -17.13
N ALA A 244 -6.58 6.18 -18.19
CA ALA A 244 -6.76 6.98 -19.40
C ALA A 244 -7.62 8.23 -19.14
N LEU A 245 -8.70 8.10 -18.38
CA LEU A 245 -9.54 9.21 -17.97
C LEU A 245 -8.80 10.17 -17.03
N GLU A 246 -8.07 9.66 -16.04
CA GLU A 246 -7.27 10.47 -15.13
C GLU A 246 -6.27 11.33 -15.91
N ARG A 247 -5.54 10.73 -16.86
CA ARG A 247 -4.61 11.48 -17.72
C ARG A 247 -5.33 12.54 -18.54
N LYS A 248 -6.49 12.20 -19.14
CA LYS A 248 -7.31 13.12 -19.93
C LYS A 248 -7.79 14.31 -19.10
N LEU A 249 -8.34 14.04 -17.92
CA LEU A 249 -8.88 15.04 -17.00
C LEU A 249 -7.77 15.97 -16.46
N CYS A 250 -6.64 15.40 -16.05
CA CYS A 250 -5.47 16.16 -15.61
C CYS A 250 -4.90 17.05 -16.73
N CYS A 251 -4.79 16.53 -17.96
CA CYS A 251 -4.37 17.33 -19.11
C CYS A 251 -5.35 18.48 -19.40
N ALA A 252 -6.66 18.23 -19.39
CA ALA A 252 -7.66 19.26 -19.58
C ALA A 252 -7.58 20.34 -18.48
N LEU A 253 -7.35 19.93 -17.22
CA LEU A 253 -7.17 20.84 -16.09
C LEU A 253 -5.93 21.72 -16.25
N MET A 254 -4.78 21.13 -16.62
CA MET A 254 -3.53 21.85 -16.87
C MET A 254 -3.66 22.85 -18.03
N SER A 255 -4.36 22.46 -19.09
CA SER A 255 -4.61 23.29 -20.28
C SER A 255 -5.77 24.28 -20.12
N LYS A 256 -6.48 24.27 -18.98
CA LYS A 256 -7.69 25.07 -18.71
C LYS A 256 -8.80 24.86 -19.75
N GLU A 257 -8.89 23.65 -20.27
CA GLU A 257 -9.94 23.23 -21.20
C GLU A 257 -11.23 22.85 -20.46
N LYS A 258 -12.34 22.77 -21.20
CA LYS A 258 -13.62 22.36 -20.63
C LYS A 258 -13.56 20.88 -20.24
N ILE A 259 -13.79 20.60 -18.95
CA ILE A 259 -13.89 19.24 -18.43
C ILE A 259 -15.31 18.70 -18.69
N SER A 260 -15.38 17.46 -19.16
CA SER A 260 -16.65 16.74 -19.36
C SER A 260 -17.14 16.15 -18.04
N VAL A 261 -18.42 16.38 -17.70
CA VAL A 261 -19.01 15.82 -16.48
C VAL A 261 -19.14 14.30 -16.61
N GLU A 262 -19.46 13.80 -17.81
CA GLU A 262 -19.53 12.36 -18.08
C GLU A 262 -18.19 11.67 -17.84
N ASP A 263 -17.07 12.28 -18.25
CA ASP A 263 -15.73 11.72 -18.03
C ASP A 263 -15.40 11.67 -16.53
N VAL A 264 -15.75 12.72 -15.77
CA VAL A 264 -15.55 12.78 -14.31
C VAL A 264 -16.37 11.72 -13.61
N LEU A 265 -17.67 11.62 -13.92
CA LEU A 265 -18.54 10.61 -13.33
C LEU A 265 -18.04 9.20 -13.65
N ARG A 266 -17.60 8.95 -14.88
CA ARG A 266 -17.03 7.66 -15.27
C ARG A 266 -15.75 7.37 -14.49
N ALA A 267 -14.85 8.33 -14.34
CA ALA A 267 -13.61 8.17 -13.57
C ALA A 267 -13.91 7.81 -12.11
N ILE A 268 -14.86 8.48 -11.46
CA ILE A 268 -15.26 8.18 -10.06
C ILE A 268 -15.70 6.73 -9.92
N HIS A 269 -16.50 6.20 -10.86
CA HIS A 269 -16.98 4.80 -10.77
C HIS A 269 -15.86 3.78 -10.98
N LEU A 270 -14.83 4.14 -11.74
CA LEU A 270 -13.72 3.25 -12.06
C LEU A 270 -12.58 3.33 -11.03
N LYS A 271 -12.52 4.41 -10.24
CA LYS A 271 -11.40 4.72 -9.35
C LYS A 271 -11.04 3.60 -8.38
N SER A 272 -12.04 2.96 -7.78
CA SER A 272 -11.86 1.91 -6.77
C SER A 272 -11.75 0.49 -7.37
N PHE A 273 -11.23 0.34 -8.59
CA PHE A 273 -11.08 -0.98 -9.23
C PHE A 273 -10.13 -1.89 -8.46
N ASP A 274 -9.12 -1.32 -7.80
CA ASP A 274 -8.18 -1.98 -6.89
C ASP A 274 -8.91 -2.74 -5.77
N TYR A 275 -9.85 -2.08 -5.08
CA TYR A 275 -10.69 -2.71 -4.05
C TYR A 275 -11.55 -3.85 -4.60
N ARG A 276 -12.05 -3.71 -5.84
CA ARG A 276 -12.83 -4.77 -6.50
C ARG A 276 -11.96 -5.96 -6.86
N VAL A 277 -10.74 -5.73 -7.36
CA VAL A 277 -9.73 -6.78 -7.60
C VAL A 277 -9.39 -7.51 -6.30
N LEU A 278 -9.11 -6.79 -5.21
CA LEU A 278 -8.80 -7.39 -3.91
C LEU A 278 -9.95 -8.25 -3.36
N ASN A 279 -11.20 -7.78 -3.51
CA ASN A 279 -12.38 -8.56 -3.12
C ASN A 279 -12.53 -9.84 -3.95
N LEU A 280 -12.33 -9.76 -5.27
CA LEU A 280 -12.40 -10.92 -6.16
C LEU A 280 -11.30 -11.94 -5.88
N LEU A 281 -10.08 -11.47 -5.66
CA LEU A 281 -8.97 -12.33 -5.25
C LEU A 281 -9.25 -13.01 -3.91
N LEU A 282 -9.85 -12.31 -2.96
CA LEU A 282 -10.17 -12.91 -1.66
C LEU A 282 -11.24 -14.02 -1.79
N TYR A 283 -12.22 -13.89 -2.67
CA TYR A 283 -13.14 -15.00 -3.00
C TYR A 283 -12.39 -16.20 -3.59
N GLN A 284 -11.50 -15.98 -4.56
CA GLN A 284 -10.72 -17.04 -5.19
C GLN A 284 -9.79 -17.76 -4.20
N LEU A 285 -9.05 -17.00 -3.39
CA LEU A 285 -8.16 -17.52 -2.36
C LEU A 285 -8.91 -18.35 -1.28
N ARG A 286 -10.19 -18.07 -1.08
CA ARG A 286 -11.06 -18.81 -0.14
C ARG A 286 -11.77 -19.98 -0.79
N GLY A 287 -11.74 -20.10 -2.12
CA GLY A 287 -12.47 -21.11 -2.87
C GLY A 287 -13.99 -20.93 -2.77
N GLU A 288 -14.45 -19.68 -2.65
CA GLU A 288 -15.87 -19.35 -2.54
C GLU A 288 -16.40 -18.72 -3.83
N GLU A 289 -17.67 -18.99 -4.14
CA GLU A 289 -18.35 -18.31 -5.24
C GLU A 289 -18.49 -16.81 -4.93
N VAL A 290 -18.28 -15.99 -5.96
CA VAL A 290 -18.37 -14.54 -5.80
C VAL A 290 -19.82 -14.15 -5.51
N ASN A 291 -20.05 -13.52 -4.36
CA ASN A 291 -21.37 -13.00 -4.02
C ASN A 291 -21.66 -11.72 -4.82
N ASN A 292 -22.55 -11.82 -5.80
CA ASN A 292 -22.91 -10.69 -6.66
C ASN A 292 -23.57 -9.54 -5.89
N LEU A 293 -24.36 -9.83 -4.84
CA LEU A 293 -24.96 -8.78 -4.02
C LEU A 293 -23.89 -7.98 -3.27
N HIS A 294 -22.85 -8.65 -2.75
CA HIS A 294 -21.72 -7.96 -2.15
C HIS A 294 -21.05 -7.05 -3.18
N MET A 295 -20.76 -7.55 -4.38
CA MET A 295 -20.08 -6.75 -5.38
C MET A 295 -20.91 -5.59 -5.96
N GLU A 296 -22.25 -5.75 -6.05
CA GLU A 296 -23.16 -4.64 -6.38
C GLU A 296 -23.16 -3.58 -5.28
N PHE A 297 -23.15 -4.02 -4.01
CA PHE A 297 -23.03 -3.12 -2.87
C PHE A 297 -21.71 -2.33 -2.88
N LEU A 298 -20.58 -2.98 -3.23
CA LEU A 298 -19.29 -2.32 -3.36
C LEU A 298 -19.35 -1.12 -4.31
N SER A 299 -19.90 -1.32 -5.51
CA SER A 299 -19.99 -0.27 -6.52
C SER A 299 -20.75 0.98 -6.01
N VAL A 300 -21.82 0.78 -5.24
CA VAL A 300 -22.58 1.90 -4.65
C VAL A 300 -21.82 2.53 -3.48
N SER A 301 -21.22 1.72 -2.62
CA SER A 301 -20.47 2.19 -1.45
C SER A 301 -19.25 3.01 -1.86
N GLU A 302 -18.49 2.53 -2.84
CA GLU A 302 -17.32 3.20 -3.41
C GLU A 302 -17.69 4.58 -3.95
N PHE A 303 -18.75 4.67 -4.75
CA PHE A 303 -19.25 5.96 -5.26
C PHE A 303 -19.59 6.95 -4.14
N LEU A 304 -20.25 6.49 -3.08
CA LEU A 304 -20.61 7.34 -1.95
C LEU A 304 -19.40 7.79 -1.15
N VAL A 305 -18.40 6.93 -0.96
CA VAL A 305 -17.15 7.26 -0.28
C VAL A 305 -16.39 8.34 -1.06
N GLU A 306 -16.25 8.17 -2.37
CA GLU A 306 -15.56 9.14 -3.23
C GLU A 306 -16.25 10.51 -3.23
N VAL A 307 -17.58 10.54 -3.37
CA VAL A 307 -18.35 11.78 -3.29
C VAL A 307 -18.24 12.41 -1.90
N SER A 308 -18.28 11.61 -0.84
CA SER A 308 -18.12 12.09 0.54
C SER A 308 -16.75 12.73 0.75
N ASP A 309 -15.68 12.08 0.35
CA ASP A 309 -14.31 12.57 0.52
C ASP A 309 -14.11 13.91 -0.18
N ASP A 310 -14.64 14.07 -1.40
CA ASP A 310 -14.54 15.31 -2.15
C ASP A 310 -15.42 16.45 -1.59
N LEU A 311 -16.53 16.13 -0.93
CA LEU A 311 -17.35 17.12 -0.23
C LEU A 311 -16.75 17.54 1.12
N MET A 312 -16.03 16.64 1.81
CA MET A 312 -15.48 16.90 3.14
C MET A 312 -14.16 17.68 3.11
N LYS A 313 -13.31 17.48 2.09
CA LYS A 313 -12.06 18.25 1.88
C LYS A 313 -12.27 19.78 1.90
N PRO A 314 -13.21 20.37 1.15
CA PRO A 314 -13.44 21.82 1.18
C PRO A 314 -14.09 22.32 2.48
N VAL A 315 -14.84 21.47 3.20
CA VAL A 315 -15.43 21.85 4.50
C VAL A 315 -14.34 22.03 5.55
N LEU A 316 -13.36 21.12 5.59
CA LEU A 316 -12.23 21.20 6.53
C LEU A 316 -11.31 22.41 6.27
N LEU A 317 -11.02 22.70 4.98
CA LEU A 317 -10.26 23.89 4.57
C LEU A 317 -10.96 25.22 4.94
N ASN A 318 -12.29 25.27 4.91
CA ASN A 318 -13.04 26.47 5.30
C ASN A 318 -13.13 26.70 6.81
N THR A 319 -13.03 25.63 7.62
CA THR A 319 -12.93 25.75 9.08
C THR A 319 -11.59 26.30 9.54
N GLU A 320 -10.49 26.07 8.82
CA GLU A 320 -9.18 26.66 9.15
C GLU A 320 -9.11 28.16 8.79
N LEU A 321 -9.84 28.61 7.76
CA LEU A 321 -9.89 30.02 7.37
C LEU A 321 -10.83 30.87 8.24
N THR A 322 -11.79 30.26 8.94
CA THR A 322 -12.73 30.99 9.82
C THR A 322 -12.25 31.11 11.28
N GLN A 323 -11.10 30.54 11.64
CA GLN A 323 -10.46 30.73 12.95
C GLN A 323 -9.46 31.90 13.00
N ASN A 324 -9.30 32.66 11.90
CA ASN A 324 -8.40 33.83 11.81
C ASN A 324 -9.12 35.18 11.63
N VAL A 325 -10.33 35.34 12.18
CA VAL A 325 -11.03 36.65 12.24
C VAL A 325 -11.31 37.06 13.67
#